data_AF-A0A8B9SI42-F1
#
_entry.id   AF-A0A8B9SI42-F1
#
_cell.length_a   1.000
_cell.length_b   1.000
_cell.length_c   1.000
_cell.angle_alpha   90.00
_cell.angle_beta   90.00
_cell.angle_gamma   90.00
#
_symmetry.space_group_name_H-M   'P 1'
#
loop_
_entity.id
_entity.type
_entity.pdbx_description
1 polymer ?
#
loop_
_entity_poly.entity_id
_entity_poly.type
_entity_poly.pdbx_seq_one_letter_code
_entity_poly.pdbx_strand_id
1 'polypeptide(L)'
;MRSTLRHLIPEAVVTYEEKPREQWVFDYPAQVALTCTQIWWTTEVGIAFARLEEGYENAIKDYNKKQITQLNALISLLIGNLTAGDRMKIMTICTIDVHARDVVAKMIVAKVESAQAFTWQSQLRHRWDEGRMHCYANICDAQLQYSYEYLGNTPRLVITPLTDR
;
A
#
# COMPACT_ATOMS: atom_id res chain seq x y z
N MET A 1 2.56 13.40 18.81
CA MET A 1 2.22 12.22 18.00
C MET A 1 1.65 12.59 16.62
N ARG A 2 0.51 13.30 16.51
CA ARG A 2 -0.04 13.72 15.19
C ARG A 2 0.97 14.49 14.31
N SER A 3 1.64 15.49 14.88
CA SER A 3 2.69 16.26 14.19
C SER A 3 3.87 15.42 13.72
N THR A 4 4.21 14.36 14.46
CA THR A 4 5.34 13.48 14.12
C THR A 4 4.99 12.63 12.90
N LEU A 5 3.81 11.99 12.89
CA LEU A 5 3.35 11.25 11.71
C LEU A 5 3.19 12.15 10.49
N ARG A 6 2.71 13.39 10.71
CA ARG A 6 2.60 14.40 9.68
C ARG A 6 3.94 14.77 9.03
N HIS A 7 5.02 14.74 9.81
CA HIS A 7 6.36 15.02 9.32
C HIS A 7 7.01 13.80 8.66
N LEU A 8 6.87 12.61 9.27
CA LEU A 8 7.54 11.40 8.80
C LEU A 8 6.91 10.78 7.56
N ILE A 9 5.58 10.90 7.36
CA ILE A 9 4.91 10.32 6.18
C ILE A 9 5.44 10.90 4.86
N PRO A 10 5.54 12.22 4.63
CA PRO A 10 6.09 12.74 3.38
C PRO A 10 7.54 12.29 3.14
N GLU A 11 8.37 12.31 4.18
CA GLU A 11 9.76 11.85 4.09
C GLU A 11 9.82 10.38 3.66
N ALA A 12 9.03 9.52 4.33
CA ALA A 12 8.93 8.11 4.01
C ALA A 12 8.42 7.85 2.59
N VAL A 13 7.46 8.66 2.11
CA VAL A 13 6.95 8.57 0.73
C VAL A 13 8.05 8.85 -0.27
N VAL A 14 8.90 9.85 -0.02
CA VAL A 14 10.02 10.21 -0.91
C VAL A 14 11.11 9.12 -0.92
N THR A 15 11.49 8.59 0.24
CA THR A 15 12.60 7.63 0.35
C THR A 15 12.24 6.20 -0.03
N TYR A 16 10.95 5.90 -0.28
CA TYR A 16 10.46 4.53 -0.54
C TYR A 16 11.15 3.85 -1.72
N GLU A 17 11.47 4.60 -2.78
CA GLU A 17 12.13 4.05 -3.97
C GLU A 17 13.66 4.09 -3.91
N GLU A 18 14.25 4.70 -2.88
CA GLU A 18 15.71 4.87 -2.78
C GLU A 18 16.44 3.58 -2.42
N LYS A 19 15.74 2.60 -1.83
CA LYS A 19 16.32 1.32 -1.41
C LYS A 19 15.31 0.17 -1.47
N PRO A 20 15.79 -1.10 -1.39
CA PRO A 20 14.89 -2.26 -1.35
C PRO A 20 13.88 -2.16 -0.20
N ARG A 21 12.64 -2.56 -0.46
CA ARG A 21 11.51 -2.40 0.46
C ARG A 21 11.75 -3.09 1.80
N GLU A 22 12.34 -4.29 1.76
CA GLU A 22 12.73 -5.09 2.91
C GLU A 22 13.80 -4.42 3.79
N GLN A 23 14.51 -3.42 3.29
CA GLN A 23 15.42 -2.58 4.07
C GLN A 23 14.73 -1.29 4.52
N TRP A 24 14.03 -0.63 3.58
CA TRP A 24 13.32 0.62 3.83
C TRP A 24 12.31 0.53 4.96
N VAL A 25 11.64 -0.63 5.11
CA VAL A 25 10.65 -0.81 6.18
C VAL A 25 11.24 -0.50 7.54
N PHE A 26 12.53 -0.73 7.81
CA PHE A 26 13.14 -0.55 9.14
C PHE A 26 13.44 0.90 9.53
N ASP A 27 13.57 1.82 8.57
CA ASP A 27 13.74 3.26 8.82
C ASP A 27 12.48 3.89 9.43
N TYR A 28 11.35 3.39 8.95
CA TYR A 28 9.97 3.68 9.30
C TYR A 28 9.50 3.31 10.72
N PRO A 29 8.89 4.15 11.58
CA PRO A 29 7.97 3.59 12.59
C PRO A 29 6.84 2.79 11.93
N ALA A 30 6.33 1.75 12.59
CA ALA A 30 5.40 0.78 12.00
C ALA A 30 4.22 1.42 11.26
N GLN A 31 3.56 2.40 11.87
CA GLN A 31 2.43 3.09 11.26
C GLN A 31 2.82 3.92 10.03
N VAL A 32 3.98 4.58 10.06
CA VAL A 32 4.48 5.38 8.93
C VAL A 32 4.77 4.46 7.74
N ALA A 33 5.50 3.36 7.99
CA ALA A 33 5.82 2.37 6.97
C ALA A 33 4.56 1.74 6.35
N LEU A 34 3.55 1.45 7.18
CA LEU A 34 2.27 0.90 6.75
C LEU A 34 1.44 1.87 5.91
N THR A 35 1.32 3.13 6.34
CA THR A 35 0.57 4.15 5.58
C THR A 35 1.27 4.46 4.26
N CYS A 36 2.59 4.60 4.26
CA CYS A 36 3.37 4.85 3.05
C CYS A 36 3.31 3.68 2.06
N THR A 37 3.35 2.43 2.54
CA THR A 37 3.08 1.24 1.71
C THR A 37 1.73 1.34 0.98
N GLN A 38 0.66 1.74 1.67
CA GLN A 38 -0.68 1.86 1.06
C GLN A 38 -0.77 3.03 0.07
N ILE A 39 -0.03 4.11 0.32
CA ILE A 39 0.11 5.23 -0.62
C ILE A 39 0.77 4.73 -1.90
N TRP A 40 1.92 4.06 -1.78
CA TRP A 40 2.65 3.54 -2.93
C TRP A 40 1.87 2.49 -3.71
N TRP A 41 1.13 1.61 -3.04
CA TRP A 41 0.22 0.70 -3.72
C TRP A 41 -0.79 1.45 -4.61
N THR A 42 -1.40 2.51 -4.09
CA THR A 42 -2.36 3.33 -4.86
C THR A 42 -1.67 4.01 -6.04
N THR A 43 -0.48 4.58 -5.82
CA THR A 43 0.32 5.24 -6.86
C THR A 43 0.72 4.27 -7.98
N GLU A 44 1.26 3.10 -7.63
CA GLU A 44 1.76 2.12 -8.60
C GLU A 44 0.63 1.47 -9.41
N VAL A 45 -0.54 1.22 -8.79
CA VAL A 45 -1.74 0.78 -9.53
C VAL A 45 -2.19 1.88 -10.50
N GLY A 46 -2.17 3.14 -10.08
CA GLY A 46 -2.46 4.28 -10.96
C GLY A 46 -1.51 4.35 -12.16
N ILE A 47 -0.21 4.18 -11.93
CA ILE A 47 0.81 4.12 -12.99
C ILE A 47 0.55 2.93 -13.93
N ALA A 48 0.17 1.77 -13.38
CA ALA A 48 -0.15 0.59 -14.19
C ALA A 48 -1.37 0.82 -15.09
N PHE A 49 -2.40 1.53 -14.61
CA PHE A 49 -3.54 1.94 -15.43
C PHE A 49 -3.16 2.95 -16.51
N ALA A 50 -2.36 3.97 -16.18
CA ALA A 50 -1.89 4.95 -17.16
C ALA A 50 -1.09 4.29 -18.29
N ARG A 51 -0.19 3.36 -17.96
CA ARG A 51 0.55 2.57 -18.96
C ARG A 51 -0.37 1.69 -19.80
N LEU A 52 -1.44 1.15 -19.21
CA LEU A 52 -2.42 0.38 -19.95
C LEU A 52 -3.14 1.24 -21.00
N GLU A 53 -3.49 2.48 -20.67
CA GLU A 53 -4.07 3.46 -21.60
C GLU A 53 -3.10 3.86 -22.72
N GLU A 54 -1.79 3.87 -22.45
CA GLU A 54 -0.73 4.07 -23.45
C GLU A 54 -0.49 2.84 -24.36
N GLY A 55 -1.21 1.73 -24.14
CA GLY A 55 -1.12 0.50 -24.95
C GLY A 55 -0.20 -0.58 -24.38
N TYR A 56 0.35 -0.42 -23.17
CA TYR A 56 1.12 -1.46 -22.50
C TYR A 56 0.19 -2.50 -21.84
N GLU A 57 -0.33 -3.44 -22.65
CA GLU A 57 -1.33 -4.45 -22.24
C GLU A 57 -0.96 -5.31 -21.02
N ASN A 58 0.34 -5.45 -20.73
CA ASN A 58 0.83 -6.26 -19.60
C ASN A 58 1.11 -5.45 -18.33
N ALA A 59 0.89 -4.12 -18.32
CA ALA A 59 1.28 -3.24 -17.22
C ALA A 59 0.77 -3.70 -15.84
N ILE A 60 -0.53 -4.06 -15.74
CA ILE A 60 -1.12 -4.54 -14.49
C ILE A 60 -0.56 -5.92 -14.10
N LYS A 61 -0.32 -6.81 -15.06
CA LYS A 61 0.24 -8.14 -14.81
C LYS A 61 1.68 -8.05 -14.31
N ASP A 62 2.47 -7.17 -14.90
CA ASP A 62 3.86 -6.95 -14.49
C ASP A 62 3.93 -6.27 -13.12
N TYR A 63 2.99 -5.37 -12.82
CA TYR A 63 2.84 -4.85 -11.46
C TYR A 63 2.49 -5.95 -10.45
N ASN A 64 1.57 -6.85 -10.78
CA ASN A 64 1.22 -7.97 -9.90
C ASN A 64 2.42 -8.88 -9.61
N LYS A 65 3.26 -9.15 -10.62
CA LYS A 65 4.53 -9.88 -10.40
C LYS A 65 5.46 -9.13 -9.45
N LYS A 66 5.59 -7.80 -9.61
CA LYS A 66 6.38 -6.95 -8.69
C LYS A 66 5.86 -7.07 -7.25
N GLN A 67 4.54 -7.01 -7.05
CA GLN A 67 3.93 -7.18 -5.72
C GLN A 67 4.27 -8.54 -5.11
N ILE A 68 4.20 -9.63 -5.88
CA ILE A 68 4.53 -10.98 -5.41
C ILE A 68 6.01 -11.06 -4.98
N THR A 69 6.92 -10.50 -5.76
CA THR A 69 8.35 -10.46 -5.42
C THR A 69 8.60 -9.68 -4.13
N GLN A 70 8.03 -8.49 -4.00
CA GLN A 70 8.19 -7.66 -2.80
C GLN A 70 7.57 -8.32 -1.55
N LEU A 71 6.39 -8.92 -1.69
CA LEU A 71 5.73 -9.65 -0.60
C LEU A 71 6.58 -10.84 -0.14
N ASN A 72 7.12 -11.63 -1.08
CA ASN A 72 7.99 -12.75 -0.75
C ASN A 72 9.26 -12.30 -0.03
N ALA A 73 9.87 -11.17 -0.43
CA ALA A 73 11.03 -10.61 0.27
C ALA A 73 10.70 -10.25 1.74
N LEU A 74 9.55 -9.62 1.99
CA LEU A 74 9.08 -9.32 3.35
C LEU A 74 8.75 -10.59 4.16
N ILE A 75 8.15 -11.60 3.52
CA ILE A 75 7.89 -12.90 4.16
C ILE A 75 9.20 -13.59 4.54
N SER A 76 10.23 -13.53 3.71
CA SER A 76 11.54 -14.09 4.01
C SER A 76 12.17 -13.46 5.25
N LEU A 77 11.95 -12.16 5.51
CA LEU A 77 12.41 -11.53 6.76
C LEU A 77 11.79 -12.18 8.01
N LEU A 78 10.53 -12.65 7.93
CA LEU A 78 9.84 -13.28 9.05
C LEU A 78 10.45 -14.63 9.44
N ILE A 79 11.17 -15.30 8.54
CA ILE A 79 11.88 -16.55 8.84
C ILE A 79 13.12 -16.26 9.70
N GLY A 80 13.70 -15.06 9.57
CA GLY A 80 14.90 -14.65 10.29
C GLY A 80 14.65 -14.20 11.74
N ASN A 81 15.74 -13.72 12.35
CA ASN A 81 15.73 -13.14 13.69
C ASN A 81 15.27 -11.67 13.61
N LEU A 82 14.15 -11.38 14.26
CA LEU A 82 13.55 -10.05 14.34
C LEU A 82 13.15 -9.77 15.78
N THR A 83 13.18 -8.49 16.17
CA THR A 83 12.57 -8.06 17.43
C THR A 83 11.06 -8.33 17.40
N ALA A 84 10.42 -8.45 18.56
CA ALA A 84 8.97 -8.66 18.62
C ALA A 84 8.20 -7.52 17.91
N GLY A 85 8.69 -6.28 18.02
CA GLY A 85 8.11 -5.12 17.33
C GLY A 85 8.25 -5.18 15.82
N ASP A 86 9.46 -5.48 15.32
CA ASP A 86 9.69 -5.58 13.88
C ASP A 86 8.93 -6.74 13.25
N ARG A 87 8.88 -7.88 13.94
CA ARG A 87 8.07 -9.03 13.51
C ARG A 87 6.60 -8.65 13.39
N MET A 88 6.03 -7.98 14.38
CA MET A 88 4.63 -7.53 14.34
C MET A 88 4.36 -6.53 13.22
N LYS A 89 5.30 -5.60 13.00
CA LYS A 89 5.23 -4.60 11.93
C LYS A 89 5.25 -5.25 10.55
N ILE A 90 6.20 -6.16 10.30
CA ILE A 90 6.32 -6.87 9.03
C ILE A 90 5.10 -7.76 8.80
N MET A 91 4.64 -8.51 9.82
CA MET A 91 3.40 -9.28 9.72
C MET A 91 2.22 -8.41 9.33
N THR A 92 2.07 -7.24 9.95
CA THR A 92 0.98 -6.30 9.67
C THR A 92 1.03 -5.77 8.24
N ILE A 93 2.22 -5.42 7.75
CA ILE A 93 2.41 -4.99 6.35
C ILE A 93 2.06 -6.14 5.40
N CYS A 94 2.58 -7.35 5.64
CA CYS A 94 2.29 -8.53 4.82
C CYS A 94 0.78 -8.84 4.76
N THR A 95 0.05 -8.70 5.86
CA THR A 95 -1.41 -8.89 5.87
C THR A 95 -2.13 -7.95 4.90
N ILE A 96 -1.75 -6.67 4.88
CA ILE A 96 -2.34 -5.69 3.97
C ILE A 96 -1.89 -5.93 2.51
N ASP A 97 -0.62 -6.26 2.31
CA ASP A 97 -0.07 -6.56 0.98
C ASP A 97 -0.70 -7.78 0.32
N VAL A 98 -1.03 -8.82 1.09
CA VAL A 98 -1.75 -10.00 0.57
C VAL A 98 -3.09 -9.57 -0.01
N HIS A 99 -3.85 -8.76 0.71
CA HIS A 99 -5.11 -8.22 0.22
C HIS A 99 -4.90 -7.34 -1.02
N ALA A 100 -3.95 -6.40 -0.99
CA ALA A 100 -3.63 -5.53 -2.12
C ALA A 100 -3.25 -6.31 -3.40
N ARG A 101 -2.45 -7.38 -3.26
CA ARG A 101 -2.07 -8.27 -4.36
C ARG A 101 -3.26 -9.06 -4.90
N ASP A 102 -4.13 -9.54 -4.02
CA ASP A 102 -5.35 -10.27 -4.41
C ASP A 102 -6.35 -9.39 -5.14
N VAL A 103 -6.46 -8.11 -4.77
CA VAL A 103 -7.25 -7.10 -5.49
C VAL A 103 -6.72 -6.92 -6.91
N VAL A 104 -5.41 -6.74 -7.07
CA VAL A 104 -4.79 -6.61 -8.41
C VAL A 104 -4.97 -7.89 -9.23
N ALA A 105 -4.82 -9.07 -8.62
CA ALA A 105 -5.07 -10.35 -9.30
C ALA A 105 -6.53 -10.48 -9.77
N LYS A 106 -7.50 -10.06 -8.95
CA LYS A 106 -8.92 -10.01 -9.34
C LYS A 106 -9.15 -9.05 -10.51
N MET A 107 -8.52 -7.87 -10.50
CA MET A 107 -8.62 -6.91 -11.61
C MET A 107 -8.09 -7.50 -12.93
N ILE A 108 -7.00 -8.27 -12.88
CA ILE A 108 -6.45 -8.98 -14.05
C ILE A 108 -7.46 -10.00 -14.59
N VAL A 109 -8.03 -10.84 -13.72
CA VAL A 109 -9.02 -11.86 -14.12
C VAL A 109 -10.28 -11.22 -14.71
N ALA A 110 -10.74 -10.13 -14.10
CA ALA A 110 -11.90 -9.37 -14.55
C ALA A 110 -11.62 -8.47 -15.77
N LYS A 111 -10.37 -8.44 -16.28
CA LYS A 111 -9.93 -7.58 -17.38
C LYS A 111 -10.31 -6.11 -17.18
N VAL A 112 -9.99 -5.60 -15.99
CA VAL A 112 -10.23 -4.18 -15.68
C VAL A 112 -9.19 -3.33 -16.40
N GLU A 113 -9.67 -2.46 -17.28
CA GLU A 113 -8.80 -1.64 -18.14
C GLU A 113 -8.77 -0.15 -17.75
N SER A 114 -9.59 0.26 -16.78
CA SER A 114 -9.68 1.66 -16.37
C SER A 114 -9.62 1.82 -14.86
N ALA A 115 -8.93 2.86 -14.42
CA ALA A 115 -8.94 3.30 -13.03
C ALA A 115 -10.33 3.77 -12.56
N GLN A 116 -11.30 4.00 -13.46
CA GLN A 116 -12.68 4.34 -13.09
C GLN A 116 -13.56 3.11 -12.82
N ALA A 117 -13.05 1.90 -13.03
CA ALA A 117 -13.81 0.70 -12.78
C ALA A 117 -14.16 0.54 -11.30
N PHE A 118 -15.41 0.16 -11.04
CA PHE A 118 -15.91 0.00 -9.67
C PHE A 118 -15.07 -0.96 -8.84
N THR A 119 -14.57 -2.05 -9.43
CA THR A 119 -13.68 -3.02 -8.76
C THR A 119 -12.44 -2.38 -8.13
N TRP A 120 -11.91 -1.32 -8.75
CA TRP A 120 -10.83 -0.53 -8.17
C TRP A 120 -11.37 0.57 -7.25
N GLN A 121 -12.41 1.27 -7.67
CA GLN A 121 -12.99 2.41 -6.95
C GLN A 121 -13.57 2.03 -5.58
N SER A 122 -14.06 0.80 -5.40
CA SER A 122 -14.58 0.32 -4.12
C SER A 122 -13.52 0.09 -3.05
N GLN A 123 -12.24 0.06 -3.41
CA GLN A 123 -11.15 -0.21 -2.48
C GLN A 123 -10.78 1.02 -1.66
N LEU A 124 -10.34 0.83 -0.41
CA LEU A 124 -9.79 1.93 0.38
C LEU A 124 -8.38 2.28 -0.11
N ARG A 125 -8.22 3.47 -0.67
CA ARG A 125 -6.97 3.94 -1.28
C ARG A 125 -6.39 5.09 -0.49
N HIS A 126 -5.11 5.00 -0.12
CA HIS A 126 -4.41 6.13 0.47
C HIS A 126 -3.67 6.89 -0.62
N ARG A 127 -3.74 8.22 -0.61
CA ARG A 127 -3.10 9.08 -1.59
C ARG A 127 -2.36 10.21 -0.90
N TRP A 128 -1.09 10.40 -1.25
CA TRP A 128 -0.36 11.61 -0.89
C TRP A 128 -0.69 12.73 -1.88
N ASP A 129 -1.07 13.89 -1.38
CA ASP A 129 -1.33 15.10 -2.15
C ASP A 129 -0.18 16.08 -1.91
N GLU A 130 0.68 16.28 -2.92
CA GLU A 130 1.86 17.16 -2.80
C GLU A 130 1.48 18.63 -2.66
N GLY A 131 0.42 19.09 -3.33
CA GLY A 131 -0.01 20.49 -3.28
C GLY A 131 -0.58 20.87 -1.91
N ARG A 132 -1.32 19.96 -1.27
CA ARG A 132 -1.87 20.14 0.08
C ARG A 132 -0.95 19.60 1.17
N MET A 133 0.11 18.90 0.80
CA MET A 133 0.99 18.16 1.71
C MET A 133 0.22 17.21 2.64
N HIS A 134 -0.92 16.66 2.21
CA HIS A 134 -1.82 15.83 3.03
C HIS A 134 -1.99 14.42 2.46
N CYS A 135 -2.08 13.43 3.36
CA CYS A 135 -2.59 12.11 3.00
C CYS A 135 -4.12 12.14 3.03
N TYR A 136 -4.73 11.55 2.02
CA TYR A 136 -6.16 11.35 1.90
C TYR A 136 -6.48 9.86 1.78
N ALA A 137 -7.55 9.43 2.44
CA ALA A 137 -8.19 8.15 2.21
C ALA A 137 -9.35 8.36 1.24
N ASN A 138 -9.36 7.60 0.15
CA ASN A 138 -10.34 7.63 -0.89
C ASN A 138 -11.04 6.28 -0.99
N ILE A 139 -12.37 6.30 -1.08
CA ILE A 139 -13.17 5.10 -1.33
C ILE A 139 -14.42 5.54 -2.11
N CYS A 140 -14.69 4.91 -3.25
CA CYS A 140 -15.69 5.38 -4.20
C CYS A 140 -15.55 6.89 -4.48
N ASP A 141 -16.61 7.65 -4.25
CA ASP A 141 -16.72 9.10 -4.35
C ASP A 141 -16.29 9.84 -3.07
N ALA A 142 -16.11 9.12 -1.95
CA ALA A 142 -15.72 9.70 -0.68
C ALA A 142 -14.21 10.01 -0.63
N GLN A 143 -13.90 11.18 -0.06
CA GLN A 143 -12.55 11.58 0.28
C GLN A 143 -12.50 12.06 1.73
N LEU A 144 -11.62 11.46 2.52
CA LEU A 144 -11.39 11.83 3.90
C LEU A 144 -9.91 12.19 4.08
N GLN A 145 -9.64 13.29 4.77
CA GLN A 145 -8.28 13.63 5.14
C GLN A 145 -7.80 12.68 6.24
N TYR A 146 -6.58 12.15 6.11
CA TYR A 146 -5.98 11.32 7.15
C TYR A 146 -5.75 12.16 8.42
N SER A 147 -6.27 11.71 9.55
CA SER A 147 -6.24 12.46 10.83
C SER A 147 -4.93 12.35 11.61
N TYR A 148 -3.98 11.52 11.13
CA TYR A 148 -2.67 11.31 11.76
C TYR A 148 -2.75 10.81 13.21
N GLU A 149 -3.80 10.06 13.55
CA GLU A 149 -3.94 9.46 14.88
C GLU A 149 -3.00 8.27 15.02
N TYR A 150 -2.23 8.24 16.10
CA TYR A 150 -1.32 7.14 16.34
C TYR A 150 -2.08 5.94 16.88
N LEU A 151 -2.05 4.84 16.14
CA LEU A 151 -2.72 3.58 16.47
C LEU A 151 -1.76 2.56 17.09
N GLY A 152 -0.46 2.83 17.06
CA GLY A 152 0.55 1.89 17.52
C GLY A 152 0.93 0.83 16.48
N ASN A 153 1.82 -0.06 16.90
CA ASN A 153 2.14 -1.28 16.18
C ASN A 153 1.18 -2.36 16.68
N THR A 154 0.02 -2.47 16.05
CA THR A 154 -1.03 -3.43 16.42
C THR A 154 -1.29 -4.38 15.27
N PRO A 155 -1.56 -5.67 15.52
CA PRO A 155 -1.90 -6.62 14.47
C PRO A 155 -3.15 -6.15 13.72
N ARG A 156 -3.19 -6.39 12.41
CA ARG A 156 -4.37 -6.16 11.57
C ARG A 156 -5.07 -7.48 11.29
N LEU A 157 -6.39 -7.44 11.27
CA LEU A 157 -7.20 -8.56 10.81
C LEU A 157 -7.09 -8.68 9.30
N VAL A 158 -7.19 -9.92 8.80
CA VAL A 158 -7.22 -10.20 7.36
C VAL A 158 -8.50 -9.60 6.77
N ILE A 159 -8.35 -8.89 5.65
CA ILE A 159 -9.48 -8.31 4.93
C ILE A 159 -10.14 -9.40 4.10
N THR A 160 -11.44 -9.57 4.26
CA THR A 160 -12.26 -10.56 3.55
C THR A 160 -13.27 -9.88 2.64
N PRO A 161 -13.86 -10.59 1.65
CA PRO A 161 -14.95 -10.05 0.84
C PRO A 161 -16.17 -9.57 1.65
N LEU A 162 -16.35 -10.02 2.90
CA LEU A 162 -17.43 -9.57 3.78
C LEU A 162 -17.16 -8.19 4.40
N THR A 163 -15.89 -7.88 4.64
CA THR A 163 -15.43 -6.60 5.21
C THR A 163 -15.10 -5.54 4.16
N ASP A 164 -14.97 -5.96 2.90
CA ASP A 164 -14.63 -5.11 1.74
C ASP A 164 -15.87 -4.66 0.93
N ARG A 165 -17.08 -4.94 1.43
CA ARG A 165 -18.36 -4.61 0.78
C ARG A 165 -18.83 -3.21 1.07
#